data_AF-A0A966TWB9-F1
#
_entry.id   AF-A0A966TWB9-F1
#
_cell.length_a   1.000
_cell.length_b   1.000
_cell.length_c   1.000
_cell.angle_alpha   90.00
_cell.angle_beta   90.00
_cell.angle_gamma   90.00
#
_symmetry.space_group_name_H-M   'P 1'
#
loop_
_entity.id
_entity.type
_entity.pdbx_description
1 polymer ?
#
loop_
_entity_poly.entity_id
_entity_poly.type
_entity_poly.pdbx_seq_one_letter_code
_entity_poly.pdbx_strand_id
1 'polypeptide(L)' 'MPPLLKAYLRLGAWVCGEPSYDEEFGVADVMILLDMRRLNQRYFKHFLGRDSISHNPLDRSTGVVRIA' A
#
# COMPACT_ATOMS: atom_id res chain seq x y z
N MET A 1 -14.62 5.40 -7.98
CA MET A 1 -13.37 4.97 -7.32
C MET A 1 -13.38 3.45 -7.17
N PRO A 2 -12.45 2.73 -7.82
CA PRO A 2 -12.29 1.30 -7.67
C PRO A 2 -12.20 0.90 -6.18
N PRO A 3 -12.85 -0.20 -5.74
CA PRO A 3 -12.93 -0.56 -4.33
C PRO A 3 -11.56 -0.72 -3.65
N LEU A 4 -10.59 -1.30 -4.37
CA LEU A 4 -9.23 -1.53 -3.87
C LEU A 4 -8.52 -0.21 -3.56
N LEU A 5 -8.46 0.69 -4.54
CA LEU A 5 -7.86 2.01 -4.37
C LEU A 5 -8.55 2.80 -3.24
N LYS A 6 -9.88 2.76 -3.17
CA LYS A 6 -10.65 3.38 -2.08
C LYS A 6 -10.27 2.83 -0.72
N ALA A 7 -10.00 1.53 -0.59
CA ALA A 7 -9.56 0.92 0.66
C ALA A 7 -8.19 1.45 1.09
N TYR A 8 -7.20 1.49 0.19
CA TYR A 8 -5.86 2.00 0.52
C TYR A 8 -5.89 3.47 0.95
N LEU A 9 -6.65 4.32 0.26
CA LEU A 9 -6.80 5.72 0.67
C LEU A 9 -7.45 5.85 2.05
N ARG A 10 -8.44 5.01 2.38
CA ARG A 10 -9.04 4.97 3.73
C ARG A 10 -8.08 4.50 4.81
N LEU A 11 -7.08 3.69 4.45
CA LEU A 11 -6.00 3.27 5.35
C LEU A 11 -4.93 4.35 5.54
N GLY A 12 -5.07 5.50 4.88
CA GLY A 12 -4.13 6.61 4.97
C GLY A 12 -2.97 6.50 3.99
N ALA A 13 -3.15 5.78 2.89
CA ALA A 13 -2.16 5.74 1.81
C ALA A 13 -2.10 7.05 1.02
N TRP A 14 -0.94 7.34 0.46
CA TRP A 14 -0.60 8.60 -0.23
C TRP A 14 -0.27 8.30 -1.69
N VAL A 15 -0.79 9.11 -2.61
CA VAL A 15 -0.38 9.04 -4.03
C VAL A 15 0.92 9.81 -4.18
N CYS A 16 1.93 9.17 -4.77
CA CYS A 16 3.32 9.66 -4.78
C CYS A 16 3.73 10.39 -6.06
N GLY A 17 2.80 10.69 -6.96
CA GLY A 17 3.11 11.38 -8.20
C GLY A 17 2.03 11.22 -9.26
N GLU A 18 2.44 11.52 -10.49
CA GLU A 18 1.61 11.37 -11.67
C GLU A 18 1.40 9.89 -12.01
N PRO A 19 0.24 9.55 -12.62
CA PRO A 19 0.01 8.22 -13.15
C PRO A 19 1.00 7.91 -14.27
N SER A 20 1.53 6.69 -14.29
CA SER A 20 2.25 6.13 -15.41
C SER A 20 1.25 5.49 -16.36
N TYR A 21 1.34 5.79 -17.66
CA TYR A 21 0.45 5.25 -18.68
C TYR A 21 1.19 4.19 -19.49
N ASP A 22 0.59 3.01 -19.58
CA ASP A 22 1.08 1.92 -20.41
C ASP A 22 0.19 1.79 -21.66
N GLU A 23 0.76 2.19 -22.81
CA GLU A 23 0.09 2.19 -24.10
C GLU A 23 -0.25 0.79 -24.62
N GLU A 24 0.57 -0.21 -24.28
CA GLU A 24 0.39 -1.59 -24.77
C GLU A 24 -0.86 -2.23 -24.13
N PHE A 25 -1.15 -1.86 -22.88
CA PHE A 25 -2.30 -2.37 -22.14
C PHE A 25 -3.48 -1.39 -22.10
N GLY A 26 -3.26 -0.13 -22.44
CA GLY A 26 -4.27 0.94 -22.33
C GLY A 26 -4.66 1.22 -20.88
N VAL A 27 -3.73 1.03 -19.94
CA VAL A 27 -3.95 1.15 -18.49
C VAL A 27 -3.01 2.21 -17.91
N ALA A 28 -3.46 2.89 -16.86
CA ALA A 28 -2.62 3.78 -16.08
C ALA A 28 -2.51 3.30 -14.64
N ASP A 29 -1.29 3.21 -14.12
CA ASP A 29 -0.99 2.88 -12.73
C ASP A 29 -0.52 4.11 -11.96
N VAL A 30 -0.74 4.12 -10.65
CA VAL A 30 -0.30 5.19 -9.75
C VAL A 30 0.54 4.60 -8.63
N MET A 31 1.68 5.23 -8.34
CA MET A 31 2.47 4.83 -7.18
C MET A 31 1.80 5.31 -5.89
N ILE A 32 1.54 4.38 -4.97
CA ILE A 32 0.90 4.65 -3.68
C ILE A 32 1.83 4.20 -2.54
N LEU A 33 1.91 5.01 -1.49
CA LEU A 33 2.69 4.73 -0.29
C LEU A 33 1.76 4.56 0.91
N LEU A 34 1.90 3.44 1.62
CA LEU A 34 1.15 3.16 2.84
C LEU A 34 2.11 3.11 4.03
N ASP A 35 1.93 4.00 5.01
CA ASP A 35 2.71 3.96 6.25
C ASP A 35 2.17 2.87 7.18
N MET A 36 2.89 1.76 7.23
CA MET A 36 2.57 0.59 8.05
C MET A 36 2.53 0.91 9.56
N ARG A 37 3.21 1.97 10.02
CA ARG A 37 3.19 2.41 11.42
C ARG A 37 1.88 3.10 11.78
N ARG A 38 1.19 3.67 10.79
CA ARG A 38 -0.10 4.36 10.94
C ARG A 38 -1.28 3.45 10.62
N LEU A 39 -1.02 2.25 10.10
CA LEU A 39 -2.04 1.27 9.81
C LEU A 39 -2.71 0.81 11.11
N ASN A 40 -4.03 0.94 11.17
CA ASN A 40 -4.79 0.50 12.34
C ASN A 40 -4.60 -1.02 12.56
N GLN A 41 -4.29 -1.41 13.80
CA GLN A 41 -4.01 -2.81 14.19
C GLN A 41 -5.09 -3.81 13.76
N ARG A 42 -6.36 -3.37 13.66
CA ARG A 42 -7.46 -4.21 13.17
C ARG A 42 -7.22 -4.66 11.72
N TYR A 43 -6.70 -3.79 10.87
CA TYR A 43 -6.37 -4.10 9.47
C TYR A 43 -5.05 -4.85 9.35
N PHE A 44 -4.07 -4.58 10.22
CA PHE A 44 -2.81 -5.30 10.26
C PHE A 44 -3.01 -6.81 10.39
N LYS A 45 -3.89 -7.25 11.31
CA LYS A 45 -4.20 -8.68 11.50
C LYS A 45 -4.91 -9.34 10.31
N HIS A 46 -5.71 -8.59 9.55
CA HIS A 46 -6.48 -9.14 8.42
C HIS A 46 -5.64 -9.24 7.13
N PHE A 47 -4.72 -8.31 6.90
CA PHE A 47 -3.95 -8.24 5.65
C PHE A 47 -2.52 -8.79 5.76
N LEU A 48 -1.93 -8.82 6.97
CA LEU A 48 -0.49 -9.14 7.18
C LEU A 48 -0.26 -10.25 8.22
N GLY A 49 -1.35 -10.81 8.76
CA GLY A 49 -1.32 -11.73 9.89
C GLY A 49 -0.99 -13.16 9.51
N ARG A 50 0.31 -13.49 9.39
CA ARG A 50 0.99 -14.66 10.01
C ARG A 50 2.50 -14.70 9.75
N ASP A 51 2.98 -13.97 8.74
CA ASP A 51 4.36 -14.15 8.23
C ASP A 51 5.32 -12.99 8.54
N SER A 52 4.87 -11.91 9.18
CA SER A 52 5.70 -10.71 9.45
C SER A 52 6.41 -10.69 10.81
N ILE A 53 6.29 -11.74 11.64
CA ILE A 53 6.83 -11.77 13.02
C ILE A 53 8.28 -12.31 13.06
N SER A 54 9.10 -11.99 12.06
CA SER A 54 10.51 -12.39 12.04
C SER A 54 11.46 -11.30 11.55
N HIS A 55 11.21 -10.02 11.82
CA HIS A 55 12.27 -8.99 11.63
C HIS A 55 12.36 -8.01 12.81
N ASN A 56 13.62 -7.73 13.15
CA ASN A 56 14.17 -6.93 14.24
C ASN A 56 13.39 -5.62 14.51
N PRO A 57 13.15 -5.19 15.77
CA PRO A 57 12.41 -3.97 16.11
C PRO A 57 12.97 -2.64 15.56
N LEU A 58 14.14 -2.63 14.89
CA LEU A 58 14.71 -1.50 14.16
C LEU A 58 14.34 -1.45 12.67
N ASP A 59 13.69 -2.47 12.10
CA ASP A 59 13.27 -2.54 10.68
C ASP A 59 11.79 -2.13 10.48
N ARG A 60 11.42 -0.94 10.93
CA ARG A 60 10.09 -0.35 10.64
C ARG A 60 10.10 0.43 9.33
N SER A 61 10.72 -0.15 8.30
CA SER A 61 10.89 0.48 6.99
C SER A 61 9.54 0.57 6.27
N THR A 62 9.27 1.73 5.69
CA THR A 62 8.03 2.08 4.99
C THR A 62 7.71 1.04 3.90
N GLY A 63 6.66 0.24 4.09
CA GLY A 63 6.17 -0.68 3.06
C GLY A 63 5.64 0.10 1.86
N VAL A 64 6.39 0.13 0.76
CA VAL A 64 5.91 0.69 -0.52
C VAL A 64 5.05 -0.38 -1.19
N VAL A 65 3.73 -0.13 -1.29
CA VAL A 65 2.83 -1.02 -2.03
C VAL A 65 2.61 -0.41 -3.42
N ARG A 66 3.31 -0.93 -4.42
CA ARG A 66 3.04 -0.58 -5.82
C ARG A 66 1.74 -1.25 -6.25
N ILE A 67 0.76 -0.47 -6.69
CA ILE A 67 -0.49 -0.97 -7.26
C ILE A 67 -0.42 -0.66 -8.75
N ALA A 68 -0.23 -1.72 -9.54
CA ALA A 68 -0.38 -1.69 -10.99
C ALA A 68 -1.86 -1.89 -11.35
#